data_AF-A3ILB8-F1
#
_entry.id   AF-A3ILB8-F1
#
_cell.length_a   1.000
_cell.length_b   1.000
_cell.length_c   1.000
_cell.angle_alpha   90.00
_cell.angle_beta   90.00
_cell.angle_gamma   90.00
#
_symmetry.space_group_name_H-M   'P 1'
#
loop_
_entity.id
_entity.type
_entity.pdbx_description
1 polymer ?
#
loop_
_entity_poly.entity_id
_entity_poly.type
_entity_poly.pdbx_seq_one_letter_code
_entity_poly.pdbx_strand_id
1 'polypeptide(L)'
;MSKQKQSLIFIIPGFLVTTSLLLTSTTFAQTNPNGSWLDQEENWNKPNNSIPKAPVETATNFESCQHTIRPAVLPEDKLVKAAGWTLANAAQIYGSTTIITGMTDADGMCRPMNFQVFVFTDGKFSGTLSPIPMTSRTDGSLFKVDLYRESMIDASFNRYLPTDAQCCASRESRIFYQVNTNTDAPFLVPQFPANTYDRSSS
;
A
#
# COMPACT_ATOMS: atom_id res chain seq x y z
N MET A 1 10.29 9.36 93.51
CA MET A 1 9.31 8.43 92.92
C MET A 1 8.86 9.03 91.59
N SER A 2 9.60 8.88 90.50
CA SER A 2 9.54 7.77 89.51
C SER A 2 8.11 7.42 89.07
N LYS A 3 7.68 7.90 87.89
CA LYS A 3 7.66 7.09 86.66
C LYS A 3 7.12 7.91 85.48
N GLN A 4 8.05 8.20 84.57
CA GLN A 4 7.81 8.69 83.22
C GLN A 4 7.28 7.49 82.39
N LYS A 5 6.11 7.62 81.76
CA LYS A 5 5.63 6.65 80.75
C LYS A 5 5.64 7.34 79.39
N GLN A 6 6.69 7.05 78.61
CA GLN A 6 6.71 7.22 77.16
C GLN A 6 5.77 6.17 76.54
N SER A 7 4.90 6.58 75.63
CA SER A 7 4.23 5.68 74.70
C SER A 7 4.48 6.14 73.28
N LEU A 8 4.82 5.16 72.46
CA LEU A 8 5.42 5.24 71.14
C LEU A 8 4.46 5.84 70.10
N ILE A 9 4.99 6.76 69.29
CA ILE A 9 4.42 7.16 68.01
C ILE A 9 4.85 6.12 66.98
N PHE A 10 3.90 5.32 66.48
CA PHE A 10 4.09 4.48 65.30
C PHE A 10 4.00 5.35 64.04
N ILE A 11 5.14 5.66 63.43
CA ILE A 11 5.21 6.23 62.08
C ILE A 11 5.11 5.04 61.11
N ILE A 12 3.99 4.92 60.41
CA ILE A 12 3.85 4.01 59.27
C ILE A 12 4.44 4.76 58.06
N PRO A 13 5.57 4.33 57.45
CA PRO A 13 5.96 4.85 56.16
C PRO A 13 5.08 4.20 55.11
N GLY A 14 3.98 4.87 54.74
CA GLY A 14 3.21 4.53 53.55
C GLY A 14 4.03 4.84 52.31
N PHE A 15 4.77 3.85 51.81
CA PHE A 15 5.36 3.89 50.48
C PHE A 15 4.23 3.90 49.43
N LEU A 16 3.89 5.09 48.93
CA LEU A 16 3.13 5.27 47.71
C LEU A 16 4.01 4.84 46.54
N VAL A 17 3.93 3.56 46.16
CA VAL A 17 4.44 3.07 44.88
C VAL A 17 3.49 3.60 43.81
N THR A 18 3.82 4.77 43.25
CA THR A 18 3.19 5.26 42.03
C THR A 18 3.68 4.38 40.87
N THR A 19 2.95 3.31 40.59
CA THR A 19 3.14 2.51 39.38
C THR A 19 2.74 3.37 38.19
N SER A 20 3.71 4.07 37.60
CA SER A 20 3.55 4.73 36.32
C SER A 20 3.34 3.66 35.24
N LEU A 21 2.08 3.37 34.91
CA LEU A 21 1.76 2.64 33.69
C LEU A 21 2.22 3.51 32.51
N LEU A 22 3.35 3.13 31.90
CA LEU A 22 3.72 3.55 30.56
C LEU A 22 2.69 2.96 29.60
N LEU A 23 1.62 3.70 29.32
CA LEU A 23 0.72 3.42 28.21
C LEU A 23 1.52 3.65 26.92
N THR A 24 2.10 2.59 26.37
CA THR A 24 2.61 2.61 25.00
C THR A 24 1.42 2.86 24.08
N SER A 25 1.32 4.07 23.52
CA SER A 25 0.35 4.38 22.48
C SER A 25 0.70 3.58 21.24
N THR A 26 0.16 2.36 21.11
CA THR A 26 0.11 1.66 19.84
C THR A 26 -0.85 2.44 18.96
N THR A 27 -0.31 3.26 18.05
CA THR A 27 -1.10 3.95 17.04
C THR A 27 -1.71 2.90 16.10
N PHE A 28 -2.94 2.50 16.36
CA PHE A 28 -3.75 1.78 15.37
C PHE A 28 -4.27 2.79 14.36
N ALA A 29 -3.74 2.76 13.14
CA ALA A 29 -4.18 3.61 12.05
C ALA A 29 -4.41 2.75 10.81
N GLN A 30 -5.66 2.35 10.55
CA GLN A 30 -6.11 2.03 9.19
C GLN A 30 -7.47 2.69 8.97
N THR A 31 -7.46 3.91 8.43
CA THR A 31 -8.68 4.64 8.08
C THR A 31 -9.16 4.38 6.66
N ASN A 32 -8.60 3.40 5.92
CA ASN A 32 -9.33 2.80 4.80
C ASN A 32 -8.82 1.38 4.45
N PRO A 33 -9.34 0.34 5.14
CA PRO A 33 -9.12 -1.06 4.78
C PRO A 33 -10.03 -1.40 3.59
N ASN A 34 -9.44 -1.68 2.44
CA ASN A 34 -10.21 -2.09 1.27
C ASN A 34 -9.66 -3.37 0.62
N GLY A 35 -8.60 -3.98 1.16
CA GLY A 35 -8.02 -5.22 0.65
C GLY A 35 -9.01 -6.40 0.52
N SER A 36 -10.25 -6.26 0.98
CA SER A 36 -11.37 -7.15 0.67
C SER A 36 -11.58 -7.43 -0.83
N TRP A 37 -11.12 -6.56 -1.74
CA TRP A 37 -11.14 -6.86 -3.18
C TRP A 37 -10.25 -8.05 -3.56
N LEU A 38 -9.20 -8.33 -2.77
CA LEU A 38 -8.33 -9.50 -2.95
C LEU A 38 -9.04 -10.82 -2.62
N ASP A 39 -10.15 -10.73 -1.91
CA ASP A 39 -11.00 -11.86 -1.52
C ASP A 39 -12.18 -12.05 -2.49
N GLN A 40 -12.28 -11.22 -3.55
CA GLN A 40 -13.28 -11.33 -4.62
C GLN A 40 -12.71 -12.07 -5.84
N GLU A 41 -13.59 -12.50 -6.75
CA GLU A 41 -13.22 -13.21 -7.99
C GLU A 41 -13.50 -12.39 -9.26
N GLU A 42 -14.02 -11.16 -9.13
CA GLU A 42 -14.42 -10.35 -10.29
C GLU A 42 -13.22 -9.64 -10.93
N ASN A 43 -13.05 -9.81 -12.24
CA ASN A 43 -12.12 -9.01 -13.02
C ASN A 43 -12.74 -7.63 -13.34
N TRP A 44 -12.18 -6.56 -12.78
CA TRP A 44 -12.59 -5.18 -13.08
C TRP A 44 -12.01 -4.64 -14.40
N ASN A 45 -10.99 -5.27 -14.95
CA ASN A 45 -10.37 -4.86 -16.20
C ASN A 45 -11.17 -5.38 -17.39
N LYS A 46 -11.48 -4.49 -18.34
CA LYS A 46 -12.26 -4.79 -19.54
C LYS A 46 -11.56 -4.21 -20.77
N PRO A 47 -11.80 -4.80 -21.96
CA PRO A 47 -11.35 -4.20 -23.22
C PRO A 47 -11.78 -2.74 -23.35
N ASN A 48 -10.91 -1.89 -23.89
CA ASN A 48 -11.15 -0.46 -24.08
C ASN A 48 -11.45 0.32 -22.79
N ASN A 49 -11.01 -0.17 -21.63
CA ASN A 49 -11.05 0.63 -20.40
C ASN A 49 -10.33 1.97 -20.61
N SER A 50 -10.84 3.01 -19.95
CA SER A 50 -10.13 4.29 -19.88
C SER A 50 -9.18 4.28 -18.69
N ILE A 51 -8.10 5.06 -18.78
CA ILE A 51 -7.20 5.26 -17.65
C ILE A 51 -7.98 5.98 -16.53
N PRO A 52 -8.10 5.41 -15.32
CA PRO A 52 -8.77 6.07 -14.21
C PRO A 52 -8.17 7.44 -13.92
N LYS A 53 -9.02 8.43 -13.64
CA LYS A 53 -8.56 9.76 -13.21
C LYS A 53 -7.96 9.68 -11.81
N ALA A 54 -6.89 10.44 -11.59
CA ALA A 54 -6.31 10.62 -10.28
C ALA A 54 -7.33 11.21 -9.30
N PRO A 55 -7.44 10.67 -8.07
CA PRO A 55 -8.13 11.36 -6.98
C PRO A 55 -7.58 12.77 -6.77
N VAL A 56 -8.45 13.69 -6.34
CA VAL A 56 -8.04 15.05 -6.00
C VAL A 56 -7.53 15.07 -4.57
N GLU A 57 -6.27 15.47 -4.38
CA GLU A 57 -5.68 15.69 -3.07
C GLU A 57 -5.67 17.17 -2.71
N THR A 58 -5.88 17.48 -1.44
CA THR A 58 -5.86 18.86 -0.92
C THR A 58 -4.51 19.28 -0.36
N ALA A 59 -3.65 18.31 -0.01
CA ALA A 59 -2.29 18.52 0.45
C ALA A 59 -1.42 17.35 -0.01
N THR A 60 -0.15 17.61 -0.31
CA THR A 60 0.81 16.56 -0.68
C THR A 60 2.20 16.83 -0.12
N ASN A 61 3.01 15.79 0.05
CA ASN A 61 4.43 15.91 0.43
C ASN A 61 5.39 15.93 -0.78
N PHE A 62 4.90 16.24 -1.99
CA PHE A 62 5.72 16.17 -3.20
C PHE A 62 6.91 17.12 -3.20
N GLU A 63 6.83 18.28 -2.52
CA GLU A 63 7.98 19.20 -2.42
C GLU A 63 9.18 18.52 -1.74
N SER A 64 8.95 17.82 -0.64
CA SER A 64 9.98 17.06 0.08
C SER A 64 10.42 15.79 -0.65
N CYS A 65 9.61 15.30 -1.59
CA CYS A 65 9.79 14.02 -2.28
C CYS A 65 10.09 14.16 -3.78
N GLN A 66 10.52 15.34 -4.25
CA GLN A 66 10.83 15.56 -5.68
C GLN A 66 11.81 14.53 -6.26
N HIS A 67 12.75 14.04 -5.45
CA HIS A 67 13.77 13.07 -5.87
C HIS A 67 13.20 11.67 -6.17
N THR A 68 11.98 11.34 -5.73
CA THR A 68 11.31 10.07 -6.06
C THR A 68 10.33 10.19 -7.23
N ILE A 69 10.03 11.42 -7.66
CA ILE A 69 9.14 11.70 -8.78
C ILE A 69 9.89 11.44 -10.08
N ARG A 70 9.32 10.56 -10.91
CA ARG A 70 9.90 10.22 -12.21
C ARG A 70 9.43 11.21 -13.28
N PRO A 71 10.30 11.70 -14.17
CA PRO A 71 9.88 12.47 -15.34
C PRO A 71 9.11 11.58 -16.33
N ALA A 72 8.20 12.17 -17.10
CA ALA A 72 7.55 11.47 -18.20
C ALA A 72 8.46 11.42 -19.42
N VAL A 73 8.90 10.21 -19.77
CA VAL A 73 9.78 9.96 -20.90
C VAL A 73 9.17 8.99 -21.91
N LEU A 74 8.29 8.09 -21.46
CA LEU A 74 7.56 7.15 -22.31
C LEU A 74 6.27 7.77 -22.87
N PRO A 75 5.74 7.26 -24.00
CA PRO A 75 4.40 7.62 -24.45
C PRO A 75 3.32 7.36 -23.39
N GLU A 76 3.38 6.22 -22.73
CA GLU A 76 2.43 5.77 -21.71
C GLU A 76 2.50 6.63 -20.45
N ASP A 77 3.69 7.17 -20.11
CA ASP A 77 3.86 8.14 -19.03
C ASP A 77 2.99 9.39 -19.24
N LYS A 78 2.95 9.87 -20.49
CA LYS A 78 2.17 11.06 -20.84
C LYS A 78 0.69 10.79 -20.68
N LEU A 79 0.24 9.56 -20.97
CA LEU A 79 -1.15 9.15 -20.76
C LEU A 79 -1.51 9.12 -19.27
N VAL A 80 -0.65 8.54 -18.44
CA VAL A 80 -0.82 8.50 -16.98
C VAL A 80 -0.83 9.92 -16.40
N LYS A 81 0.10 10.79 -16.82
CA LYS A 81 0.10 12.21 -16.41
C LYS A 81 -1.13 12.98 -16.88
N ALA A 82 -1.59 12.74 -18.11
CA ALA A 82 -2.81 13.37 -18.64
C ALA A 82 -4.08 12.92 -17.88
N ALA A 83 -4.03 11.77 -17.20
CA ALA A 83 -5.06 11.34 -16.27
C ALA A 83 -4.93 11.96 -14.86
N GLY A 84 -3.91 12.80 -14.61
CA GLY A 84 -3.73 13.57 -13.38
C GLY A 84 -2.73 12.97 -12.39
N TRP A 85 -2.05 11.87 -12.75
CA TRP A 85 -1.16 11.16 -11.84
C TRP A 85 0.28 11.71 -11.88
N THR A 86 0.93 11.74 -10.73
CA THR A 86 2.37 11.98 -10.61
C THR A 86 3.11 10.65 -10.73
N LEU A 87 4.11 10.54 -11.59
CA LEU A 87 4.79 9.27 -11.84
C LEU A 87 5.74 8.92 -10.69
N ALA A 88 5.68 7.67 -10.25
CA ALA A 88 6.52 7.13 -9.20
C ALA A 88 7.18 5.82 -9.66
N ASN A 89 8.27 5.43 -8.98
CA ASN A 89 9.04 4.23 -9.24
C ASN A 89 9.60 4.14 -10.68
N ALA A 90 10.49 3.18 -10.91
CA ALA A 90 10.90 2.83 -12.27
C ALA A 90 9.73 2.19 -13.03
N ALA A 91 9.57 2.55 -14.30
CA ALA A 91 8.71 1.78 -15.19
C ALA A 91 9.33 0.39 -15.44
N GLN A 92 8.50 -0.64 -15.55
CA GLN A 92 8.96 -1.97 -15.99
C GLN A 92 8.51 -2.18 -17.44
N ILE A 93 9.41 -2.69 -18.27
CA ILE A 93 9.14 -2.92 -19.69
C ILE A 93 9.67 -4.30 -20.05
N TYR A 94 8.81 -5.11 -20.68
CA TYR A 94 9.17 -6.41 -21.25
C TYR A 94 8.39 -6.60 -22.55
N GLY A 95 9.09 -6.65 -23.68
CA GLY A 95 8.43 -6.74 -24.99
C GLY A 95 7.51 -5.54 -25.20
N SER A 96 6.24 -5.80 -25.53
CA SER A 96 5.23 -4.77 -25.73
C SER A 96 4.51 -4.31 -24.46
N THR A 97 4.78 -4.92 -23.31
CA THR A 97 4.11 -4.58 -22.05
C THR A 97 4.92 -3.59 -21.24
N THR A 98 4.23 -2.55 -20.74
CA THR A 98 4.79 -1.50 -19.88
C THR A 98 3.95 -1.37 -18.61
N ILE A 99 4.61 -1.36 -17.46
CA ILE A 99 4.01 -1.10 -16.16
C ILE A 99 4.47 0.27 -15.65
N ILE A 100 3.52 1.12 -15.30
CA ILE A 100 3.76 2.46 -14.75
C ILE A 100 3.06 2.59 -13.40
N THR A 101 3.76 3.14 -12.41
CA THR A 101 3.14 3.55 -11.14
C THR A 101 2.86 5.05 -11.17
N GLY A 102 1.65 5.44 -10.77
CA GLY A 102 1.28 6.84 -10.53
C GLY A 102 0.75 7.02 -9.12
N MET A 103 1.03 8.17 -8.50
CA MET A 103 0.59 8.54 -7.15
C MET A 103 -0.03 9.94 -7.15
N THR A 104 -0.86 10.23 -6.15
CA THR A 104 -1.41 11.58 -5.93
C THR A 104 -0.82 12.25 -4.69
N ASP A 105 -0.16 11.48 -3.82
CA ASP A 105 0.62 11.99 -2.69
C ASP A 105 1.80 11.04 -2.36
N ALA A 106 2.66 11.44 -1.44
CA ALA A 106 3.69 10.62 -0.81
C ALA A 106 3.69 10.86 0.71
N ASP A 107 4.12 9.90 1.52
CA ASP A 107 4.28 10.14 2.96
C ASP A 107 5.64 10.77 3.32
N GLY A 108 5.89 11.02 4.61
CA GLY A 108 7.13 11.65 5.09
C GLY A 108 8.42 10.85 4.83
N MET A 109 8.31 9.60 4.37
CA MET A 109 9.44 8.79 3.90
C MET A 109 9.39 8.59 2.37
N CYS A 110 8.65 9.43 1.66
CA CYS A 110 8.48 9.45 0.21
C CYS A 110 7.94 8.15 -0.41
N ARG A 111 7.15 7.40 0.36
CA ARG A 111 6.42 6.23 -0.15
C ARG A 111 5.13 6.68 -0.85
N PRO A 112 4.76 6.09 -2.00
CA PRO A 112 3.54 6.47 -2.72
C PRO A 112 2.26 6.35 -1.88
N MET A 113 1.43 7.37 -1.91
CA MET A 113 0.11 7.42 -1.28
C MET A 113 -0.96 7.62 -2.36
N ASN A 114 -2.14 7.05 -2.16
CA ASN A 114 -3.25 7.07 -3.12
C ASN A 114 -2.76 6.76 -4.55
N PHE A 115 -1.99 5.68 -4.67
CA PHE A 115 -1.27 5.30 -5.88
C PHE A 115 -1.97 4.18 -6.64
N GLN A 116 -1.69 4.08 -7.93
CA GLN A 116 -2.19 3.02 -8.81
C GLN A 116 -1.07 2.53 -9.71
N VAL A 117 -1.16 1.27 -10.12
CA VAL A 117 -0.26 0.66 -11.09
C VAL A 117 -1.02 0.34 -12.37
N PHE A 118 -0.59 0.96 -13.46
CA PHE A 118 -1.19 0.89 -14.79
C PHE A 118 -0.39 -0.05 -15.67
N VAL A 119 -1.10 -0.89 -16.41
CA VAL A 119 -0.52 -1.81 -17.38
C VAL A 119 -0.93 -1.37 -18.78
N PHE A 120 0.05 -1.30 -19.66
CA PHE A 120 -0.11 -1.00 -21.08
C PHE A 120 0.46 -2.14 -21.90
N THR A 121 -0.17 -2.43 -23.03
CA THR A 121 0.28 -3.43 -24.01
C THR A 121 0.17 -2.83 -25.40
N ASP A 122 1.25 -2.84 -26.18
CA ASP A 122 1.31 -2.20 -27.50
C ASP A 122 0.90 -0.71 -27.45
N GLY A 123 1.27 -0.01 -26.38
CA GLY A 123 0.91 1.38 -26.11
C GLY A 123 -0.57 1.64 -25.77
N LYS A 124 -1.40 0.59 -25.71
CA LYS A 124 -2.81 0.66 -25.31
C LYS A 124 -2.96 0.34 -23.83
N PHE A 125 -3.88 1.03 -23.15
CA PHE A 125 -4.17 0.76 -21.75
C PHE A 125 -4.88 -0.61 -21.59
N SER A 126 -4.29 -1.49 -20.81
CA SER A 126 -4.82 -2.85 -20.56
C SER A 126 -5.51 -2.98 -19.20
N GLY A 127 -5.21 -2.12 -18.25
CA GLY A 127 -5.87 -2.14 -16.94
C GLY A 127 -5.00 -1.70 -15.78
N THR A 128 -5.51 -1.92 -14.58
CA THR A 128 -4.81 -1.65 -13.32
C THR A 128 -4.61 -2.93 -12.52
N LEU A 129 -3.57 -2.93 -11.66
CA LEU A 129 -3.32 -4.06 -10.75
C LEU A 129 -4.29 -4.12 -9.56
N SER A 130 -4.92 -3.00 -9.20
CA SER A 130 -5.98 -2.95 -8.19
C SER A 130 -7.22 -2.24 -8.75
N PRO A 131 -8.45 -2.62 -8.35
CA PRO A 131 -9.67 -1.92 -8.78
C PRO A 131 -9.77 -0.50 -8.23
N ILE A 132 -9.00 -0.18 -7.17
CA ILE A 132 -9.01 1.14 -6.54
C ILE A 132 -7.59 1.66 -6.29
N PRO A 133 -7.40 2.98 -6.06
CA PRO A 133 -6.11 3.50 -5.60
C PRO A 133 -5.73 2.91 -4.25
N MET A 134 -4.45 2.57 -4.10
CA MET A 134 -3.86 1.95 -2.92
C MET A 134 -3.11 2.98 -2.09
N THR A 135 -2.96 2.73 -0.80
CA THR A 135 -2.16 3.57 0.09
C THR A 135 -1.01 2.75 0.67
N SER A 136 0.23 3.27 0.65
CA SER A 136 1.35 2.51 1.22
C SER A 136 1.09 2.15 2.68
N ARG A 137 1.49 0.93 3.07
CA ARG A 137 1.30 0.40 4.43
C ARG A 137 -0.17 0.26 4.88
N THR A 138 -1.08 0.01 3.93
CA THR A 138 -2.45 -0.39 4.24
C THR A 138 -2.76 -1.80 3.73
N ASP A 139 -3.82 -2.41 4.25
CA ASP A 139 -4.36 -3.65 3.71
C ASP A 139 -4.72 -3.47 2.23
N GLY A 140 -4.36 -4.43 1.39
CA GLY A 140 -4.60 -4.40 -0.06
C GLY A 140 -3.60 -3.57 -0.87
N SER A 141 -2.57 -3.00 -0.24
CA SER A 141 -1.56 -2.18 -0.95
C SER A 141 -0.45 -3.01 -1.58
N LEU A 142 -0.13 -2.73 -2.84
CA LEU A 142 0.98 -3.36 -3.55
C LEU A 142 2.31 -3.01 -2.88
N PHE A 143 3.16 -4.00 -2.63
CA PHE A 143 4.54 -3.79 -2.18
C PHE A 143 5.59 -4.37 -3.13
N LYS A 144 5.17 -5.25 -4.04
CA LYS A 144 6.04 -5.84 -5.05
C LYS A 144 5.29 -6.13 -6.34
N VAL A 145 5.91 -5.83 -7.48
CA VAL A 145 5.44 -6.21 -8.80
C VAL A 145 6.63 -6.61 -9.66
N ASP A 146 6.51 -7.74 -10.35
CA ASP A 146 7.50 -8.26 -11.29
C ASP A 146 6.81 -8.53 -12.65
N LEU A 147 7.20 -7.80 -13.70
CA LEU A 147 6.91 -8.15 -15.09
C LEU A 147 7.96 -9.15 -15.56
N TYR A 148 7.68 -10.45 -15.40
CA TYR A 148 8.66 -11.51 -15.62
C TYR A 148 8.58 -12.17 -17.02
N ARG A 149 7.48 -11.93 -17.75
CA ARG A 149 7.34 -12.22 -19.19
C ARG A 149 6.46 -11.14 -19.81
N GLU A 150 6.49 -11.03 -21.14
CA GLU A 150 5.76 -10.02 -21.90
C GLU A 150 4.29 -9.90 -21.49
N SER A 151 3.56 -11.00 -21.30
CA SER A 151 2.15 -10.96 -20.90
C SER A 151 1.87 -11.42 -19.47
N MET A 152 2.91 -11.62 -18.63
CA MET A 152 2.74 -12.22 -17.30
C MET A 152 3.34 -11.33 -16.21
N ILE A 153 2.52 -10.98 -15.23
CA ILE A 153 2.85 -10.10 -14.12
C ILE A 153 2.60 -10.84 -12.82
N ASP A 154 3.55 -10.78 -11.91
CA ASP A 154 3.41 -11.26 -10.54
C ASP A 154 3.36 -10.07 -9.61
N ALA A 155 2.27 -9.93 -8.84
CA ALA A 155 2.10 -8.82 -7.92
C ALA A 155 1.71 -9.31 -6.52
N SER A 156 2.35 -8.71 -5.53
CA SER A 156 2.19 -9.04 -4.12
C SER A 156 1.68 -7.83 -3.35
N PHE A 157 0.63 -8.06 -2.56
CA PHE A 157 -0.13 -7.08 -1.82
C PHE A 157 -0.04 -7.34 -0.32
N ASN A 158 0.09 -6.29 0.47
CA ASN A 158 0.09 -6.37 1.92
C ASN A 158 -1.28 -6.83 2.42
N ARG A 159 -1.29 -7.75 3.39
CA ARG A 159 -2.49 -8.12 4.14
C ARG A 159 -2.29 -7.80 5.61
N TYR A 160 -2.90 -6.71 6.05
CA TYR A 160 -2.77 -6.24 7.44
C TYR A 160 -3.90 -6.81 8.29
N LEU A 161 -3.54 -7.38 9.44
CA LEU A 161 -4.50 -7.63 10.52
C LEU A 161 -4.65 -6.39 11.39
N PRO A 162 -5.78 -6.24 12.13
CA PRO A 162 -5.95 -5.14 13.07
C PRO A 162 -4.84 -5.04 14.14
N THR A 163 -4.18 -6.15 14.45
CA THR A 163 -3.08 -6.24 15.41
C THR A 163 -1.71 -5.92 14.83
N ASP A 164 -1.59 -5.77 13.51
CA ASP A 164 -0.31 -5.50 12.87
C ASP A 164 0.17 -4.08 13.16
N ALA A 165 1.48 -3.94 13.40
CA ALA A 165 2.10 -2.63 13.42
C ALA A 165 2.08 -2.03 12.01
N GLN A 166 1.88 -0.72 11.89
CA GLN A 166 1.77 -0.06 10.58
C GLN A 166 2.98 -0.31 9.67
N CYS A 167 4.17 -0.53 10.23
CA CYS A 167 5.37 -0.82 9.44
C CYS A 167 5.27 -2.10 8.59
N CYS A 168 4.49 -3.09 9.06
CA CYS A 168 4.77 -4.48 8.76
C CYS A 168 3.49 -5.31 8.77
N ALA A 169 2.94 -5.58 7.58
CA ALA A 169 1.86 -6.56 7.43
C ALA A 169 2.36 -7.96 7.82
N SER A 170 1.56 -8.70 8.59
CA SER A 170 1.85 -10.09 8.97
C SER A 170 1.54 -11.09 7.87
N ARG A 171 0.79 -10.68 6.85
CA ARG A 171 0.35 -11.54 5.75
C ARG A 171 0.53 -10.86 4.40
N GLU A 172 0.43 -11.63 3.34
CA GLU A 172 0.37 -11.11 1.97
C GLU A 172 -0.55 -11.93 1.08
N SER A 173 -1.07 -11.27 0.04
CA SER A 173 -1.79 -11.90 -1.06
C SER A 173 -0.98 -11.74 -2.33
N ARG A 174 -0.90 -12.80 -3.12
CA ARG A 174 -0.22 -12.83 -4.41
C ARG A 174 -1.22 -13.10 -5.52
N ILE A 175 -1.18 -12.27 -6.56
CA ILE A 175 -2.00 -12.43 -7.77
C ILE A 175 -1.06 -12.49 -8.97
N PHE A 176 -1.26 -13.51 -9.80
CA PHE A 176 -0.70 -13.54 -11.14
C PHE A 176 -1.68 -12.88 -12.10
N TYR A 177 -1.18 -11.99 -12.95
CA TYR A 177 -1.97 -11.38 -13.99
C TYR A 177 -1.47 -11.83 -15.35
N GLN A 178 -2.40 -12.01 -16.27
CA GLN A 178 -2.11 -12.27 -17.67
C GLN A 178 -2.74 -11.18 -18.52
N VAL A 179 -1.99 -10.64 -19.47
CA VAL A 179 -2.57 -9.78 -20.51
C VAL A 179 -3.24 -10.66 -21.55
N ASN A 180 -4.55 -10.47 -21.76
CA ASN A 180 -5.27 -11.08 -22.87
C ASN A 180 -5.09 -10.20 -24.12
N THR A 181 -4.40 -10.76 -25.12
CA THR A 181 -4.10 -10.11 -26.41
C THR A 181 -4.86 -10.74 -27.58
N ASN A 182 -5.84 -11.61 -27.32
CA ASN A 182 -6.64 -12.28 -28.35
C ASN A 182 -7.74 -11.37 -28.95
N THR A 183 -7.73 -10.09 -28.62
CA THR A 183 -8.66 -9.08 -29.10
C THR A 183 -7.88 -7.83 -29.52
N ASP A 184 -8.49 -6.96 -30.33
CA ASP A 184 -7.85 -5.70 -30.75
C ASP A 184 -7.62 -4.70 -29.60
N ALA A 185 -8.21 -4.96 -28.44
CA ALA A 185 -8.18 -4.14 -27.25
C ALA A 185 -7.67 -4.98 -26.06
N PRO A 186 -6.33 -5.07 -25.88
CA PRO A 186 -5.75 -5.93 -24.88
C PRO A 186 -6.20 -5.50 -23.48
N PHE A 187 -6.48 -6.47 -22.62
CA PHE A 187 -6.91 -6.20 -21.25
C PHE A 187 -6.28 -7.17 -20.26
N LEU A 188 -6.10 -6.71 -19.03
CA LEU A 188 -5.47 -7.47 -17.98
C LEU A 188 -6.47 -8.44 -17.32
N VAL A 189 -6.01 -9.65 -17.00
CA VAL A 189 -6.81 -10.69 -16.35
C VAL A 189 -6.10 -11.14 -15.08
N PRO A 190 -6.61 -10.81 -13.88
CA PRO A 190 -6.11 -11.38 -12.63
C PRO A 190 -6.52 -12.85 -12.51
N GLN A 191 -5.60 -13.68 -12.01
CA GLN A 191 -5.88 -15.07 -11.62
C GLN A 191 -6.38 -15.08 -10.17
N PHE A 192 -7.69 -15.21 -10.02
CA PHE A 192 -8.35 -15.35 -8.72
C PHE A 192 -8.69 -16.82 -8.40
N PRO A 193 -8.85 -17.17 -7.10
CA PRO A 193 -8.67 -16.30 -5.92
C PRO A 193 -7.20 -15.94 -5.68
N ALA A 194 -6.95 -14.84 -4.96
CA ALA A 194 -5.58 -14.45 -4.62
C ALA A 194 -4.97 -15.46 -3.64
N ASN A 195 -3.71 -15.86 -3.86
CA ASN A 195 -3.00 -16.76 -2.95
C ASN A 195 -2.57 -15.98 -1.72
N THR A 196 -3.21 -16.24 -0.57
CA THR A 196 -2.95 -15.50 0.68
C THR A 196 -2.24 -16.38 1.69
N TYR A 197 -1.14 -15.90 2.26
CA TYR A 197 -0.32 -16.64 3.22
C TYR A 197 0.30 -15.71 4.26
N ASP A 198 0.70 -16.31 5.37
CA ASP A 198 1.41 -15.61 6.44
C ASP A 198 2.85 -15.36 5.98
N ARG A 199 3.37 -14.17 6.27
CA ARG A 199 4.77 -13.87 6.03
C ARG A 199 5.61 -14.62 7.05
N SER A 200 6.59 -15.39 6.57
CA SER A 200 7.57 -15.99 7.46
C SER A 200 8.24 -14.88 8.27
N SER A 201 8.22 -15.00 9.60
CA SER A 201 9.02 -14.13 10.47
C SER A 201 10.50 -14.31 10.10
N SER A 202 11.04 -13.32 9.38
CA SER A 202 12.46 -13.19 9.08
C SER A 202 13.24 -12.81 10.32
#